data_AF-A0A954XQW9-F1
#
_entry.id   AF-A0A954XQW9-F1
#
_cell.length_a   1.000
_cell.length_b   1.000
_cell.length_c   1.000
_cell.angle_alpha   90.00
_cell.angle_beta   90.00
_cell.angle_gamma   90.00
#
_symmetry.space_group_name_H-M   'P 1'
#
loop_
_entity.id
_entity.type
_entity.pdbx_description
1 polymer ?
#
loop_
_entity_poly.entity_id
_entity_poly.type
_entity_poly.pdbx_seq_one_letter_code
_entity_poly.pdbx_strand_id
1 'polypeptide(L)'
;IELAGTSQGSEYDWVTAQGSAVLSGALEVSMLSGFAPMPGDTFEILTAGSLLGSFDSITLPSLPSELLWFVNQTATSLELVSTYAADFDEDGDVDDDDLTAWDGGFGSGAATHMTGDANFSATANGFDFLAWQRQRGYGGSLSGTAASIPEPSTAILLLACISEAIFHTRRPSLCPIVEQRP
;
A
#
# COMPACT_ATOMS: atom_id res chain seq x y z
N ILE A 1 28.84 2.26 -2.26
CA ILE A 1 27.76 3.17 -2.68
C ILE A 1 27.24 3.79 -1.42
N GLU A 2 27.55 5.06 -1.22
CA GLU A 2 27.17 5.82 -0.05
C GLU A 2 25.96 6.73 -0.37
N LEU A 3 24.96 6.74 0.51
CA LEU A 3 23.77 7.59 0.42
C LEU A 3 23.77 8.60 1.58
N ALA A 4 23.60 9.89 1.29
CA ALA A 4 23.54 10.96 2.28
C ALA A 4 22.40 11.97 2.03
N GLY A 5 21.62 11.76 0.98
CA GLY A 5 20.55 12.63 0.46
C GLY A 5 20.09 12.10 -0.89
N THR A 6 19.19 12.81 -1.56
CA THR A 6 18.55 12.37 -2.81
C THR A 6 19.10 13.03 -4.07
N SER A 7 20.13 13.88 -3.95
CA SER A 7 20.78 14.55 -5.08
C SER A 7 21.98 13.77 -5.62
N GLN A 8 21.82 13.16 -6.80
CA GLN A 8 22.88 12.35 -7.44
C GLN A 8 24.19 13.13 -7.60
N GLY A 9 25.33 12.48 -7.31
CA GLY A 9 26.67 13.05 -7.52
C GLY A 9 27.07 14.17 -6.56
N SER A 10 26.18 14.57 -5.65
CA SER A 10 26.48 15.52 -4.57
C SER A 10 26.14 14.96 -3.20
N GLU A 11 25.08 14.17 -3.09
CA GLU A 11 24.61 13.57 -1.84
C GLU A 11 24.67 12.04 -1.86
N TYR A 12 24.81 11.41 -3.02
CA TYR A 12 25.03 9.97 -3.10
C TYR A 12 25.92 9.55 -4.27
N ASP A 13 26.54 8.38 -4.10
CA ASP A 13 27.41 7.78 -5.10
C ASP A 13 26.63 7.16 -6.25
N TRP A 14 27.18 7.29 -7.45
CA TRP A 14 26.66 6.62 -8.62
C TRP A 14 27.81 6.20 -9.54
N VAL A 15 27.55 5.18 -10.36
CA VAL A 15 28.50 4.67 -11.34
C VAL A 15 27.88 4.77 -12.72
N THR A 16 28.68 5.19 -13.71
CA THR A 16 28.26 5.19 -15.11
C THR A 16 29.25 4.44 -15.99
N ALA A 17 28.73 3.66 -16.93
CA ALA A 17 29.50 2.96 -17.93
C ALA A 17 28.94 3.24 -19.34
N GLN A 18 29.76 3.78 -20.24
CA GLN A 18 29.29 4.10 -21.61
C GLN A 18 28.96 2.85 -22.47
N GLY A 19 29.48 1.67 -22.08
CA GLY A 19 29.27 0.40 -22.78
C GLY A 19 28.47 -0.59 -21.94
N SER A 20 28.65 -1.88 -22.19
CA SER A 20 28.05 -2.92 -21.36
C SER A 20 28.78 -3.04 -20.01
N ALA A 21 28.01 -3.09 -18.93
CA ALA A 21 28.48 -3.54 -17.62
C ALA A 21 27.92 -4.93 -17.32
N VAL A 22 28.77 -5.82 -16.78
CA VAL A 22 28.38 -7.14 -16.31
C VAL A 22 28.36 -7.10 -14.79
N LEU A 23 27.18 -7.28 -14.21
CA LEU A 23 26.97 -7.32 -12.76
C LEU A 23 27.33 -8.71 -12.23
N SER A 24 28.14 -8.73 -11.18
CA SER A 24 28.58 -9.93 -10.46
C SER A 24 29.13 -9.51 -9.10
N GLY A 25 29.39 -10.48 -8.21
CA GLY A 25 29.94 -10.19 -6.89
C GLY A 25 28.94 -9.48 -5.97
N ALA A 26 29.45 -8.64 -5.07
CA ALA A 26 28.63 -8.00 -4.04
C ALA A 26 28.38 -6.50 -4.31
N LEU A 27 27.13 -6.07 -4.16
CA LEU A 27 26.77 -4.66 -3.99
C LEU A 27 26.63 -4.37 -2.50
N GLU A 28 27.39 -3.40 -2.01
CA GLU A 28 27.28 -2.89 -0.64
C GLU A 28 26.86 -1.41 -0.68
N VAL A 29 25.75 -1.14 0.00
CA VAL A 29 25.18 0.19 0.14
C VAL A 29 25.24 0.58 1.62
N SER A 30 25.65 1.80 1.90
CA SER A 30 25.66 2.35 3.26
C SER A 30 25.02 3.74 3.29
N MET A 31 24.44 4.09 4.44
CA MET A 31 23.91 5.43 4.67
C MET A 31 24.87 6.22 5.55
N LEU A 32 25.12 7.49 5.19
CA LEU A 32 25.86 8.41 6.03
C LEU A 32 24.99 8.87 7.21
N SER A 33 25.65 9.25 8.31
CA SER A 33 24.98 9.59 9.56
C SER A 33 23.98 10.73 9.38
N GLY A 34 22.75 10.50 9.85
CA GLY A 34 21.67 11.48 9.82
C GLY A 34 20.79 11.45 8.58
N PHE A 35 21.16 10.68 7.55
CA PHE A 35 20.27 10.42 6.42
C PHE A 35 19.30 9.28 6.75
N ALA A 36 18.01 9.52 6.48
CA ALA A 36 16.93 8.56 6.63
C ALA A 36 16.02 8.71 5.40
N PRO A 37 16.06 7.76 4.45
CA PRO A 37 15.19 7.78 3.29
C PRO A 37 13.72 7.85 3.68
N MET A 38 12.96 8.61 2.89
CA MET A 38 11.51 8.70 2.94
C MET A 38 10.88 7.68 1.99
N PRO A 39 9.59 7.33 2.15
CA PRO A 39 8.89 6.57 1.12
C PRO A 39 8.92 7.33 -0.22
N GLY A 40 9.15 6.61 -1.31
CA GLY A 40 9.29 7.16 -2.67
C GLY A 40 10.67 7.74 -2.99
N ASP A 41 11.64 7.72 -2.05
CA ASP A 41 13.00 8.14 -2.37
C ASP A 41 13.66 7.12 -3.31
N THR A 42 14.10 7.61 -4.48
CA THR A 42 14.75 6.81 -5.52
C THR A 42 16.22 7.18 -5.71
N PHE A 43 17.06 6.17 -5.93
CA PHE A 43 18.50 6.32 -6.13
C PHE A 43 18.95 5.51 -7.34
N GLU A 44 19.14 6.19 -8.48
CA GLU A 44 19.78 5.57 -9.64
C GLU A 44 21.29 5.48 -9.38
N ILE A 45 21.75 4.30 -8.94
CA ILE A 45 23.13 4.09 -8.49
C ILE A 45 24.05 3.57 -9.60
N LEU A 46 23.49 3.06 -10.70
CA LEU A 46 24.25 2.57 -11.83
C LEU A 46 23.52 2.86 -13.15
N THR A 47 24.25 3.42 -14.12
CA THR A 47 23.81 3.55 -15.50
C THR A 47 24.81 2.89 -16.44
N ALA A 48 24.33 2.18 -17.46
CA ALA A 48 25.19 1.62 -18.49
C ALA A 48 24.52 1.61 -19.87
N GLY A 49 25.32 1.48 -20.94
CA GLY A 49 24.79 1.18 -22.28
C GLY A 49 24.04 -0.16 -22.33
N SER A 50 24.43 -1.12 -21.49
CA SER A 50 23.63 -2.30 -21.14
C SER A 50 24.08 -2.93 -19.83
N LEU A 51 23.14 -3.44 -19.03
CA LEU A 51 23.39 -4.23 -17.83
C LEU A 51 23.13 -5.72 -18.10
N LEU A 52 24.10 -6.55 -17.76
CA LEU A 52 24.02 -8.01 -17.92
C LEU A 52 24.26 -8.70 -16.57
N GLY A 53 23.53 -9.78 -16.30
CA GLY A 53 23.62 -10.49 -15.03
C GLY A 53 23.01 -9.70 -13.87
N SER A 54 23.32 -10.12 -12.64
CA SER A 54 22.91 -9.49 -11.40
C SER A 54 24.03 -9.63 -10.38
N PHE A 55 24.01 -8.82 -9.31
CA PHE A 55 24.90 -9.05 -8.18
C PHE A 55 24.58 -10.40 -7.53
N ASP A 56 25.63 -11.13 -7.12
CA ASP A 56 25.51 -12.41 -6.41
C ASP A 56 24.97 -12.20 -4.98
N SER A 57 25.22 -11.03 -4.40
CA SER A 57 24.69 -10.61 -3.10
C SER A 57 24.52 -9.10 -3.02
N ILE A 58 23.46 -8.64 -2.36
CA ILE A 58 23.20 -7.23 -2.09
C ILE A 58 23.07 -7.03 -0.58
N THR A 59 23.87 -6.12 -0.03
CA THR A 59 23.80 -5.70 1.37
C THR A 59 23.29 -4.27 1.41
N LEU A 60 22.09 -4.09 1.97
CA LEU A 60 21.43 -2.78 2.09
C LEU A 60 21.34 -2.37 3.58
N PRO A 61 21.43 -1.06 3.87
CA PRO A 61 21.31 -0.58 5.23
C PRO A 61 19.86 -0.65 5.70
N SER A 62 19.64 -0.87 7.00
CA SER A 62 18.29 -0.92 7.58
C SER A 62 17.57 0.41 7.43
N LEU A 63 16.32 0.37 6.96
CA LEU A 63 15.45 1.54 6.87
C LEU A 63 14.65 1.78 8.16
N PRO A 64 14.19 3.01 8.40
CA PRO A 64 13.30 3.30 9.51
C PRO A 64 11.89 2.74 9.27
N SER A 65 11.17 2.48 10.37
CA SER A 65 9.76 2.08 10.36
C SER A 65 9.48 0.82 9.53
N GLU A 66 8.53 0.89 8.60
CA GLU A 66 8.03 -0.22 7.77
C GLU A 66 8.53 -0.10 6.32
N LEU A 67 9.50 0.79 6.05
CA LEU A 67 10.06 0.96 4.72
C LEU A 67 10.99 -0.21 4.38
N LEU A 68 10.97 -0.59 3.12
CA LEU A 68 11.79 -1.64 2.53
C LEU A 68 12.55 -1.07 1.34
N TRP A 69 13.65 -1.73 1.02
CA TRP A 69 14.38 -1.45 -0.21
C TRP A 69 13.87 -2.36 -1.33
N PHE A 70 13.56 -1.75 -2.45
CA PHE A 70 13.34 -2.42 -3.72
C PHE A 70 14.48 -2.13 -4.68
N VAL A 71 14.90 -3.16 -5.41
CA VAL A 71 16.03 -3.09 -6.34
C VAL A 71 15.50 -3.27 -7.74
N ASN A 72 15.39 -2.16 -8.47
CA ASN A 72 14.83 -2.12 -9.80
C ASN A 72 15.96 -2.14 -10.82
N GLN A 73 16.18 -3.32 -11.40
CA GLN A 73 17.16 -3.51 -12.47
C GLN A 73 16.45 -3.50 -13.83
N THR A 74 16.82 -2.54 -14.69
CA THR A 74 16.42 -2.51 -16.09
C THR A 74 17.56 -2.99 -16.99
N ALA A 75 17.36 -2.93 -18.31
CA ALA A 75 18.41 -3.24 -19.27
C ALA A 75 19.58 -2.24 -19.23
N THR A 76 19.42 -1.06 -18.61
CA THR A 76 20.41 0.03 -18.66
C THR A 76 20.65 0.72 -17.32
N SER A 77 19.81 0.48 -16.31
CA SER A 77 19.92 1.12 -15.00
C SER A 77 19.70 0.14 -13.84
N LEU A 78 20.31 0.46 -12.70
CA LEU A 78 19.99 -0.16 -11.41
C LEU A 78 19.60 0.96 -10.45
N GLU A 79 18.37 0.88 -9.96
CA GLU A 79 17.79 1.84 -9.03
C GLU A 79 17.46 1.16 -7.71
N LEU A 80 17.65 1.90 -6.62
CA LEU A 80 17.16 1.54 -5.30
C LEU A 80 15.99 2.44 -4.97
N VAL A 81 14.88 1.87 -4.53
CA VAL A 81 13.69 2.60 -4.10
C VAL A 81 13.43 2.26 -2.64
N SER A 82 13.32 3.28 -1.81
CA SER A 82 12.89 3.13 -0.42
C SER A 82 11.40 3.40 -0.35
N THR A 83 10.59 2.35 -0.19
CA THR A 83 9.13 2.54 -0.04
C THR A 83 8.44 1.44 0.77
N TYR A 84 7.11 1.51 0.88
CA TYR A 84 6.28 0.52 1.55
C TYR A 84 6.11 -0.74 0.70
N ALA A 85 5.86 -1.86 1.38
CA ALA A 85 5.72 -3.15 0.70
C ALA A 85 4.61 -3.17 -0.37
N ALA A 86 3.55 -2.38 -0.17
CA ALA A 86 2.38 -2.31 -1.04
C ALA A 86 2.23 -0.97 -1.79
N ASP A 87 3.27 -0.13 -1.79
CA ASP A 87 3.40 1.01 -2.71
C ASP A 87 3.95 0.43 -4.03
N PHE A 88 3.06 -0.05 -4.90
CA PHE A 88 3.40 -0.75 -6.12
C PHE A 88 3.67 0.18 -7.30
N ASP A 89 3.23 1.44 -7.28
CA ASP A 89 3.63 2.41 -8.32
C ASP A 89 4.83 3.28 -7.91
N GLU A 90 5.35 3.06 -6.70
CA GLU A 90 6.58 3.61 -6.14
C GLU A 90 6.54 5.14 -6.00
N ASP A 91 5.35 5.70 -5.78
CA ASP A 91 5.14 7.15 -5.69
C ASP A 91 5.29 7.72 -4.27
N GLY A 92 5.46 6.84 -3.29
CA GLY A 92 5.70 7.17 -1.89
C GLY A 92 4.46 7.11 -1.01
N ASP A 93 3.30 6.71 -1.53
CA ASP A 93 2.15 6.36 -0.71
C ASP A 93 1.51 5.01 -1.03
N VAL A 94 0.46 4.64 -0.29
CA VAL A 94 -0.25 3.37 -0.48
C VAL A 94 -1.73 3.66 -0.63
N ASP A 95 -2.21 3.77 -1.86
CA ASP A 95 -3.55 4.21 -2.20
C ASP A 95 -4.22 3.37 -3.31
N ASP A 96 -5.20 3.94 -4.02
CA ASP A 96 -5.98 3.21 -5.02
C ASP A 96 -5.21 3.06 -6.36
N ASP A 97 -4.16 3.85 -6.61
CA ASP A 97 -3.28 3.72 -7.78
C ASP A 97 -2.40 2.46 -7.64
N ASP A 98 -1.91 2.14 -6.43
CA ASP A 98 -1.25 0.86 -6.14
C ASP A 98 -2.14 -0.35 -6.37
N LEU A 99 -3.41 -0.24 -5.97
CA LEU A 99 -4.37 -1.31 -6.21
C LEU A 99 -4.56 -1.55 -7.70
N THR A 100 -4.51 -0.48 -8.51
CA THR A 100 -4.57 -0.56 -9.96
C THR A 100 -3.32 -1.25 -10.52
N ALA A 101 -2.13 -0.95 -10.00
CA ALA A 101 -0.90 -1.65 -10.36
C ALA A 101 -0.94 -3.15 -9.99
N TRP A 102 -1.42 -3.49 -8.78
CA TRP A 102 -1.62 -4.87 -8.35
C TRP A 102 -2.63 -5.62 -9.22
N ASP A 103 -3.76 -5.01 -9.61
CA ASP A 103 -4.76 -5.64 -10.48
C ASP A 103 -4.16 -5.98 -11.85
N GLY A 104 -3.31 -5.10 -12.39
CA GLY A 104 -2.58 -5.35 -13.64
C GLY A 104 -1.61 -6.53 -13.57
N GLY A 105 -1.05 -6.80 -12.40
CA GLY A 105 -0.14 -7.92 -12.15
C GLY A 105 -0.80 -9.18 -11.59
N PHE A 106 -2.05 -9.11 -11.10
CA PHE A 106 -2.72 -10.24 -10.47
C PHE A 106 -2.85 -11.44 -11.40
N GLY A 107 -2.36 -12.60 -10.95
CA GLY A 107 -2.36 -13.82 -11.77
C GLY A 107 -1.46 -13.77 -13.01
N SER A 108 -0.68 -12.68 -13.18
CA SER A 108 0.49 -12.70 -14.04
C SER A 108 1.53 -13.67 -13.44
N GLY A 109 2.50 -14.11 -14.25
CA GLY A 109 3.48 -15.12 -13.86
C GLY A 109 4.42 -14.69 -12.73
N ALA A 110 5.70 -14.49 -13.04
CA ALA A 110 6.65 -13.98 -12.06
C ALA A 110 6.38 -12.48 -11.81
N ALA A 111 5.77 -12.17 -10.67
CA ALA A 111 5.53 -10.79 -10.26
C ALA A 111 6.81 -10.18 -9.67
N THR A 112 6.94 -8.88 -9.89
CA THR A 112 7.87 -7.97 -9.23
C THR A 112 7.10 -7.12 -8.22
N HIS A 113 7.81 -6.33 -7.42
CA HIS A 113 7.18 -5.33 -6.56
C HIS A 113 6.18 -4.45 -7.33
N MET A 114 6.63 -3.80 -8.42
CA MET A 114 5.77 -2.94 -9.25
C MET A 114 4.58 -3.65 -9.94
N THR A 115 4.53 -4.99 -9.88
CA THR A 115 3.42 -5.78 -10.43
C THR A 115 2.68 -6.55 -9.33
N GLY A 116 2.78 -6.09 -8.08
CA GLY A 116 1.92 -6.53 -6.99
C GLY A 116 2.48 -7.63 -6.09
N ASP A 117 3.81 -7.82 -6.01
CA ASP A 117 4.44 -8.74 -5.06
C ASP A 117 4.92 -8.01 -3.79
N ALA A 118 4.04 -7.85 -2.81
CA ALA A 118 4.35 -7.16 -1.56
C ALA A 118 5.07 -8.04 -0.53
N ASN A 119 5.07 -9.37 -0.72
CA ASN A 119 5.65 -10.32 0.25
C ASN A 119 6.88 -11.07 -0.28
N PHE A 120 7.41 -10.67 -1.44
CA PHE A 120 8.58 -11.25 -2.10
C PHE A 120 8.43 -12.75 -2.42
N SER A 121 7.21 -13.17 -2.78
CA SER A 121 6.92 -14.55 -3.20
C SER A 121 7.07 -14.77 -4.70
N ALA A 122 7.38 -13.72 -5.46
CA ALA A 122 7.37 -13.67 -6.91
C ALA A 122 5.99 -13.96 -7.55
N THR A 123 4.90 -13.75 -6.80
CA THR A 123 3.53 -13.91 -7.30
C THR A 123 2.64 -12.82 -6.76
N ALA A 124 1.82 -12.18 -7.62
CA ALA A 124 0.81 -11.21 -7.20
C ALA A 124 -0.51 -11.94 -6.95
N ASN A 125 -0.86 -12.10 -5.68
CA ASN A 125 -2.04 -12.86 -5.27
C ASN A 125 -2.74 -12.22 -4.04
N GLY A 126 -3.67 -12.97 -3.44
CA GLY A 126 -4.44 -12.48 -2.28
C GLY A 126 -3.62 -12.16 -1.04
N PHE A 127 -2.42 -12.74 -0.87
CA PHE A 127 -1.51 -12.39 0.23
C PHE A 127 -0.94 -10.97 0.06
N ASP A 128 -0.70 -10.54 -1.18
CA ASP A 128 -0.21 -9.19 -1.49
C ASP A 128 -1.32 -8.17 -1.37
N PHE A 129 -2.54 -8.53 -1.78
CA PHE A 129 -3.73 -7.72 -1.54
C PHE A 129 -3.96 -7.49 -0.03
N LEU A 130 -3.74 -8.52 0.81
CA LEU A 130 -3.78 -8.36 2.27
C LEU A 130 -2.65 -7.47 2.82
N ALA A 131 -1.52 -7.35 2.13
CA ALA A 131 -0.49 -6.38 2.47
C ALA A 131 -0.95 -4.95 2.14
N TRP A 132 -1.47 -4.74 0.94
CA TRP A 132 -2.08 -3.46 0.53
C TRP A 132 -3.19 -3.01 1.49
N GLN A 133 -4.14 -3.88 1.82
CA GLN A 133 -5.21 -3.55 2.76
C GLN A 133 -4.71 -3.12 4.15
N ARG A 134 -3.56 -3.63 4.59
CA ARG A 134 -2.96 -3.27 5.88
C ARG A 134 -2.19 -1.95 5.82
N GLN A 135 -1.60 -1.63 4.67
CA GLN A 135 -0.78 -0.43 4.48
C GLN A 135 -1.55 0.73 3.84
N ARG A 136 -2.78 0.53 3.36
CA ARG A 136 -3.59 1.58 2.74
C ARG A 136 -3.66 2.84 3.60
N GLY A 137 -3.27 3.97 3.01
CA GLY A 137 -3.14 5.28 3.65
C GLY A 137 -1.77 5.55 4.29
N TYR A 138 -0.80 4.65 4.15
CA TYR A 138 0.61 4.94 4.47
C TYR A 138 1.17 5.92 3.44
N GLY A 139 2.13 6.77 3.82
CA GLY A 139 2.74 7.78 2.94
C GLY A 139 1.83 8.94 2.53
N GLY A 140 0.53 8.67 2.39
CA GLY A 140 -0.46 9.61 1.93
C GLY A 140 -0.65 10.76 2.91
N SER A 141 -0.77 11.97 2.36
CA SER A 141 -1.33 13.07 3.12
C SER A 141 -2.76 12.69 3.49
N LEU A 142 -3.06 12.58 4.79
CA LEU A 142 -4.42 12.32 5.29
C LEU A 142 -5.40 13.41 4.81
N SER A 143 -5.89 13.29 3.58
CA SER A 143 -6.91 14.17 3.01
C SER A 143 -8.28 13.65 3.46
N GLY A 144 -8.45 13.62 4.78
CA GLY A 144 -9.69 13.23 5.42
C GLY A 144 -10.67 14.39 5.40
N THR A 145 -11.31 14.66 4.25
CA THR A 145 -12.67 15.23 4.35
C THR A 145 -13.53 14.13 4.92
N ALA A 146 -13.89 14.25 6.21
CA ALA A 146 -14.86 13.35 6.84
C ALA A 146 -16.13 13.36 5.99
N ALA A 147 -16.32 12.32 5.17
CA ALA A 147 -17.57 12.14 4.46
C ALA A 147 -18.63 11.99 5.54
N SER A 148 -19.63 12.88 5.55
CA SER A 148 -20.81 12.71 6.38
C SER A 148 -21.42 11.37 6.00
N ILE A 149 -21.24 10.35 6.84
CA ILE A 149 -21.91 9.07 6.69
C ILE A 149 -23.41 9.39 6.75
N PRO A 150 -24.19 9.19 5.67
CA PRO A 150 -25.62 9.39 5.74
C PRO A 150 -26.15 8.50 6.87
N GLU A 151 -26.75 9.11 7.89
CA GLU A 151 -27.28 8.33 9.00
C GLU A 151 -28.22 7.26 8.42
N PRO A 152 -28.03 5.97 8.76
CA PRO A 152 -29.01 4.96 8.37
C PRO A 152 -30.36 5.44 8.89
N SER A 153 -31.43 5.14 8.15
CA SER A 153 -32.83 5.50 8.41
C SER A 153 -33.41 5.00 9.75
N THR A 154 -32.62 4.98 10.82
CA THR A 154 -32.96 4.71 12.22
C THR A 154 -34.12 5.57 12.70
N ALA A 155 -34.21 6.82 12.24
CA ALA A 155 -35.38 7.67 12.48
C ALA A 155 -36.67 7.06 11.88
N ILE A 156 -36.59 6.45 10.68
CA ILE A 156 -37.73 5.80 10.03
C ILE A 156 -38.09 4.49 10.75
N LEU A 157 -37.11 3.71 11.20
CA LEU A 157 -37.34 2.49 11.98
C LEU A 157 -37.96 2.79 13.37
N LEU A 158 -37.49 3.82 14.06
CA LEU A 158 -38.05 4.23 15.35
C LEU A 158 -39.49 4.72 15.21
N LEU A 159 -39.81 5.49 14.16
CA LEU A 159 -41.17 5.94 13.88
C LEU A 159 -42.11 4.79 13.52
N ALA A 160 -41.62 3.79 12.77
CA ALA A 160 -42.38 2.58 12.46
C ALA A 160 -42.74 1.78 13.73
N CYS A 161 -41.77 1.54 14.63
CA CYS A 161 -42.02 0.81 15.88
C CYS A 161 -42.98 1.54 16.83
N ILE A 162 -42.90 2.87 16.92
CA ILE A 162 -43.80 3.67 17.77
C ILE A 162 -45.24 3.60 17.24
N SER A 163 -45.42 3.61 15.92
CA SER A 163 -46.76 3.53 15.32
C SER A 163 -47.46 2.19 15.65
N GLU A 164 -46.76 1.06 15.56
CA GLU A 164 -47.32 -0.26 15.90
C GLU A 164 -47.66 -0.40 17.39
N ALA A 165 -46.84 0.15 18.28
CA ALA A 165 -47.10 0.16 19.73
C ALA A 165 -48.35 0.98 20.10
N ILE A 166 -48.59 2.11 19.41
CA ILE A 166 -49.79 2.94 19.60
C ILE A 166 -51.06 2.22 19.10
N PHE A 167 -50.98 1.46 18.00
CA PHE A 167 -52.11 0.66 17.51
C PHE A 167 -52.43 -0.54 18.41
N HIS A 168 -51.44 -1.14 19.08
CA HIS A 168 -51.68 -2.26 20.00
C HIS A 168 -52.28 -1.83 21.35
N THR A 169 -51.90 -0.66 21.87
CA THR A 169 -52.43 -0.14 23.15
C THR A 169 -53.85 0.42 23.06
N ARG A 170 -54.37 0.65 21.84
CA ARG A 170 -55.71 1.18 21.59
C ARG A 170 -56.80 0.12 21.35
N ARG A 171 -56.55 -1.17 21.62
CA ARG A 171 -57.60 -2.20 21.55
C ARG A 171 -58.42 -2.20 22.85
N PRO A 172 -59.65 -1.65 22.90
CA PRO A 172 -60.49 -1.73 24.09
C PRO A 172 -60.88 -3.18 24.36
N SER A 173 -60.65 -3.65 25.58
CA SER A 173 -61.15 -4.93 26.06
C SER A 173 -62.68 -4.90 26.04
N LEU A 174 -63.30 -5.71 25.18
CA LEU A 174 -64.74 -5.94 25.22
C LEU A 174 -65.08 -6.54 26.59
N CYS A 175 -65.68 -5.75 27.46
CA CYS A 175 -66.20 -6.20 28.75
C CYS A 175 -67.34 -7.20 28.49
N PRO A 176 -67.36 -8.39 29.10
CA PRO A 176 -68.41 -9.37 28.85
C PRO A 176 -69.73 -8.87 29.44
N ILE A 177 -70.76 -8.78 28.60
CA ILE A 177 -72.14 -8.55 29.03
C ILE A 177 -72.58 -9.79 29.81
N VAL A 178 -72.72 -9.65 31.13
CA VAL A 178 -73.37 -10.65 31.98
C VAL A 178 -74.88 -10.47 31.82
N GLU A 179 -75.50 -11.34 31.03
CA GLU A 179 -76.96 -11.44 30.90
C GLU A 179 -77.53 -12.10 32.17
N GLN A 180 -78.08 -11.31 33.08
CA GLN A 180 -78.93 -11.79 34.17
C GLN A 180 -80.34 -11.98 33.62
N ARG A 181 -80.81 -13.23 33.50
CA ARG A 181 -82.24 -13.53 33.30
C ARG A 181 -82.92 -13.87 34.62
N PRO A 182 -84.21 -13.51 34.76
CA PRO A 182 -85.00 -13.75 35.96
C PRO A 182 -85.30 -15.24 36.21
#